data_AF-A0A2T4D3F3-F1
#
_entry.id   AF-A0A2T4D3F3-F1
#
_cell.length_a   1.000
_cell.length_b   1.000
_cell.length_c   1.000
_cell.angle_alpha   90.00
_cell.angle_beta   90.00
_cell.angle_gamma   90.00
#
_symmetry.space_group_name_H-M   'P 1'
#
loop_
_entity.id
_entity.type
_entity.pdbx_description
1 polymer ?
#
loop_
_entity_poly.entity_id
_entity_poly.type
_entity_poly.pdbx_seq_one_letter_code
_entity_poly.pdbx_strand_id
1 'polypeptide(L)' 'MTRNKTIPYRPYLKKLARELRNNSTIAEIILWERIKGRKLGFQFHRQVPM' A
#
# COMPACT_ATOMS: atom_id res chain seq x y z
N MET A 1 -17.54 -23.80 -5.25
CA MET A 1 -16.89 -22.48 -5.46
C MET A 1 -17.39 -21.55 -4.36
N THR A 2 -16.54 -21.22 -3.38
CA THR A 2 -16.90 -20.32 -2.27
C THR A 2 -17.00 -18.89 -2.79
N ARG A 3 -18.14 -18.24 -2.53
CA ARG A 3 -18.46 -16.88 -2.97
C ARG A 3 -17.45 -15.91 -2.33
N ASN A 4 -16.74 -15.12 -3.14
CA ASN A 4 -15.82 -14.10 -2.62
C ASN A 4 -16.58 -13.16 -1.67
N LYS A 5 -16.15 -13.11 -0.41
CA LYS A 5 -16.76 -12.26 0.61
C LYS A 5 -16.47 -10.81 0.26
N THR A 6 -17.50 -10.03 -0.08
CA THR A 6 -17.37 -8.59 -0.29
C THR A 6 -16.91 -7.95 1.02
N ILE A 7 -15.67 -7.48 1.06
CA ILE A 7 -15.13 -6.76 2.21
C ILE A 7 -15.65 -5.33 2.13
N PRO A 8 -16.41 -4.83 3.13
CA PRO A 8 -16.89 -3.46 3.11
C PRO A 8 -15.72 -2.50 3.34
N TYR A 9 -15.65 -1.44 2.54
CA TYR A 9 -14.62 -0.41 2.68
C TYR A 9 -14.69 0.24 4.06
N ARG A 10 -13.59 0.20 4.81
CA ARG A 10 -13.51 0.82 6.13
C ARG A 10 -12.84 2.18 6.01
N PRO A 11 -13.56 3.30 6.28
CA PRO A 11 -13.05 4.65 6.01
C PRO A 11 -11.79 5.01 6.83
N TYR A 12 -11.62 4.42 8.02
CA TYR A 12 -10.42 4.64 8.85
C TYR A 12 -9.13 4.13 8.20
N LEU A 13 -9.21 3.14 7.29
CA LEU A 13 -8.04 2.58 6.60
C LEU A 13 -7.35 3.63 5.72
N LYS A 14 -8.11 4.60 5.19
CA LYS A 14 -7.55 5.72 4.42
C LYS A 14 -6.62 6.58 5.28
N LYS A 15 -7.06 6.90 6.50
CA LYS A 15 -6.28 7.71 7.45
C LYS A 15 -5.05 6.94 7.91
N LEU A 16 -5.23 5.67 8.26
CA LEU A 16 -4.15 4.78 8.69
C LEU A 16 -3.09 4.62 7.59
N ALA A 17 -3.50 4.39 6.33
CA ALA A 17 -2.57 4.30 5.20
C ALA A 17 -1.82 5.62 4.95
N ARG A 18 -2.39 6.78 5.30
CA ARG A 18 -1.67 8.05 5.23
C ARG A 18 -0.64 8.18 6.35
N GLU A 19 -1.02 7.83 7.58
CA GLU A 19 -0.14 7.86 8.75
C GLU A 19 1.07 6.91 8.56
N LEU A 20 0.84 5.69 8.07
CA LEU A 20 1.88 4.72 7.79
C LEU A 20 2.83 5.15 6.63
N ARG A 21 2.34 5.97 5.69
CA ARG A 21 3.22 6.58 4.67
C ARG A 21 4.09 7.70 5.23
N ASN A 22 3.62 8.41 6.25
CA ASN A 22 4.37 9.47 6.89
C ASN A 22 5.37 8.92 7.92
N ASN A 23 5.02 7.81 8.58
CA ASN A 23 5.84 7.13 9.58
C ASN A 23 6.61 5.93 9.00
N SER A 24 7.16 6.08 7.79
CA SER A 24 7.90 4.99 7.15
C SER A 24 9.32 4.87 7.71
N THR A 25 9.79 3.63 7.85
CA THR A 25 11.15 3.31 8.30
C THR A 25 12.15 3.62 7.17
N ILE A 26 13.41 3.91 7.52
CA ILE A 26 14.49 4.17 6.55
C ILE A 26 14.59 3.04 5.50
N ALA A 27 14.48 1.79 5.92
CA ALA A 27 14.51 0.63 5.02
C ALA A 27 13.36 0.67 3.99
N GLU A 28 12.15 1.06 4.41
CA GLU A 28 10.99 1.18 3.52
C GLU A 28 11.13 2.33 2.53
N ILE A 29 11.74 3.44 2.95
CA ILE A 29 12.05 4.57 2.08
C ILE A 29 13.01 4.11 0.98
N ILE A 30 14.14 3.49 1.35
CA ILE A 30 15.13 2.98 0.39
C ILE A 30 14.50 1.95 -0.55
N LEU A 31 13.70 1.03 -0.02
CA LEU A 31 12.99 0.06 -0.84
C LEU A 31 12.07 0.75 -1.86
N TRP A 32 11.27 1.73 -1.41
CA TRP A 32 10.35 2.46 -2.26
C TRP A 32 11.08 3.24 -3.36
N GLU A 33 12.23 3.83 -3.07
CA GLU A 33 13.07 4.50 -4.07
C GLU A 33 13.59 3.55 -5.16
N ARG A 34 13.85 2.30 -4.80
CA ARG A 34 14.32 1.27 -5.73
C ARG A 34 13.22 0.68 -6.60
N ILE A 35 11.98 0.64 -6.12
CA ILE A 35 10.85 0.01 -6.86
C ILE A 35 9.88 1.02 -7.49
N LYS A 36 9.88 2.29 -7.07
CA LYS A 36 9.04 3.35 -7.65
C LYS A 36 9.37 3.55 -9.14
N GLY A 37 8.35 3.89 -9.93
CA GLY A 37 8.52 4.23 -11.35
C GLY A 37 8.66 3.03 -12.29
N ARG A 38 8.06 1.88 -11.96
CA ARG A 38 8.09 0.66 -12.80
C ARG A 38 9.50 0.14 -13.11
N LYS A 39 10.46 0.37 -12.22
CA LYS A 39 11.85 -0.10 -12.36
C LYS A 39 11.98 -1.62 -12.53
N LEU A 40 11.02 -2.37 -11.99
CA LEU A 40 10.97 -3.84 -12.09
C LEU A 40 9.96 -4.32 -13.15
N GLY A 41 9.48 -3.45 -14.04
CA GLY A 41 8.41 -3.79 -15.00
C GLY A 41 7.00 -3.87 -14.40
N PHE A 42 6.89 -3.86 -13.07
CA PHE A 42 5.61 -3.88 -12.34
C PHE A 42 5.28 -2.53 -11.68
N GLN A 43 3.99 -2.22 -11.58
CA GLN A 43 3.50 -1.06 -10.85
C GLN A 43 3.15 -1.46 -9.41
N PHE A 44 3.97 -1.03 -8.47
CA PHE A 44 3.69 -1.21 -7.05
C PHE A 44 2.82 -0.07 -6.54
N HIS A 45 1.86 -0.40 -5.66
CA HIS A 45 1.04 0.57 -4.96
C HIS A 45 1.34 0.47 -3.45
N ARG A 46 1.85 1.57 -2.87
CA ARG A 46 2.21 1.59 -1.45
C ARG A 46 0.99 1.86 -0.57
N GLN A 47 0.66 0.88 0.28
CA GLN A 47 -0.37 0.95 1.31
C GLN A 47 -1.74 1.36 0.75
N VAL A 48 -2.34 0.47 -0.04
CA VAL A 48 -3.70 0.63 -0.57
C VAL A 48 -4.71 0.16 0.47
N PRO A 49 -5.67 0.99 0.89
CA PRO A 49 -6.76 0.55 1.74
C PRO A 49 -7.70 -0.36 0.94
N MET A 50 -8.07 -1.52 1.50
CA MET A 50 -9.00 -2.51 0.93
C MET A 50 -10.29 -2.60 1.76
#